data_AF-A0A1F6KLP4-F1
#
_entry.id   AF-A0A1F6KLP4-F1
#
_cell.length_a   1.000
_cell.length_b   1.000
_cell.length_c   1.000
_cell.angle_alpha   90.00
_cell.angle_beta   90.00
_cell.angle_gamma   90.00
#
_symmetry.space_group_name_H-M   'P 1'
#
loop_
_entity.id
_entity.type
_entity.pdbx_description
1 polymer ?
#
loop_
_entity_poly.entity_id
_entity_poly.type
_entity_poly.pdbx_seq_one_letter_code
_entity_poly.pdbx_strand_id
1 'polypeptide(L)'
;MKFNLDDAVEKIKNNKDFLKLKKIIENNAGHDHEPVYDHSIKTFEIANRLVKGDFILNAEAKNMFESYIRQEVGGIKKLDLFKFTALIHDIGKVIVFDDGGKKRSLNITSSDGITSSPQHGYWGSRIVKNITKEVGLPYEVISYIENVIRLHLATIEHWETEHNMSVDEIIWDSKIKLENLHVDVLFNLYSDLYSQSRFKPKEKIMIEIFNNPNFYNPLKYSITD
;
A
#
# COMPACT_ATOMS: atom_id res chain seq x y z
N MET A 1 -12.13 -8.35 21.59
CA MET A 1 -12.16 -6.86 21.61
C MET A 1 -12.41 -6.40 20.20
N LYS A 2 -13.36 -5.48 19.95
CA LYS A 2 -13.67 -4.99 18.60
C LYS A 2 -12.55 -4.03 18.16
N PHE A 3 -11.98 -4.22 16.97
CA PHE A 3 -10.99 -3.30 16.43
C PHE A 3 -11.61 -1.90 16.28
N ASN A 4 -10.90 -0.89 16.77
CA ASN A 4 -11.24 0.51 16.61
C ASN A 4 -10.12 1.17 15.79
N LEU A 5 -10.44 1.53 14.55
CA LEU A 5 -9.47 2.12 13.63
C LEU A 5 -8.89 3.43 14.17
N ASP A 6 -9.71 4.29 14.77
CA ASP A 6 -9.27 5.60 15.26
C ASP A 6 -8.27 5.45 16.40
N ASP A 7 -8.56 4.56 17.37
CA ASP A 7 -7.62 4.24 18.45
C ASP A 7 -6.31 3.61 17.91
N ALA A 8 -6.42 2.70 16.94
CA ALA A 8 -5.25 2.11 16.30
C ALA A 8 -4.38 3.14 15.58
N VAL A 9 -5.00 4.06 14.83
CA VAL A 9 -4.34 5.14 14.10
C VAL A 9 -3.63 6.08 15.07
N GLU A 10 -4.29 6.49 16.15
CA GLU A 10 -3.67 7.36 17.16
C GLU A 10 -2.50 6.69 17.88
N LYS A 11 -2.60 5.40 18.18
CA LYS A 11 -1.46 4.62 18.71
C LYS A 11 -0.29 4.59 17.73
N ILE A 12 -0.54 4.37 16.44
CA ILE A 12 0.50 4.38 15.41
C ILE A 12 1.13 5.77 15.25
N LYS A 13 0.34 6.85 15.20
CA LYS A 13 0.86 8.22 15.07
C LYS A 13 1.80 8.61 16.21
N ASN A 14 1.60 8.03 17.40
CA ASN A 14 2.42 8.24 18.59
C ASN A 14 3.53 7.20 18.77
N ASN A 15 3.58 6.16 17.92
CA ASN A 15 4.61 5.14 17.97
C ASN A 15 5.99 5.76 17.66
N LYS A 16 6.98 5.45 18.50
CA LYS A 16 8.33 6.03 18.40
C LYS A 16 9.03 5.74 17.07
N ASP A 17 8.80 4.57 16.49
CA ASP A 17 9.38 4.20 15.19
C ASP A 17 8.66 4.91 14.05
N PHE A 18 7.32 4.99 14.09
CA PHE A 18 6.55 5.75 13.11
C PHE A 18 6.92 7.25 13.10
N LEU A 19 7.16 7.83 14.29
CA LEU A 19 7.61 9.22 14.42
C LEU A 19 9.00 9.49 13.80
N LYS A 20 9.83 8.45 13.58
CA LYS A 20 11.12 8.62 12.88
C LYS A 20 10.94 9.02 11.41
N LEU A 21 9.80 8.68 10.80
CA LEU A 21 9.46 9.06 9.43
C LEU A 21 9.46 10.58 9.22
N LYS A 22 9.26 11.38 10.28
CA LYS A 22 9.34 12.86 10.22
C LYS A 22 10.71 13.38 9.80
N LYS A 23 11.76 12.58 9.98
CA LYS A 23 13.15 12.96 9.68
C LYS A 23 13.61 12.45 8.31
N ILE A 24 12.80 11.64 7.65
CA ILE A 24 13.11 11.09 6.32
C ILE A 24 12.38 11.99 5.33
N ILE A 25 13.15 12.71 4.52
CA ILE A 25 12.64 13.68 3.55
C ILE A 25 12.78 13.07 2.16
N GLU A 26 11.67 12.91 1.46
CA GLU A 26 11.65 12.45 0.09
C GLU A 26 11.74 13.61 -0.87
N ASN A 27 12.66 13.49 -1.81
CA ASN A 27 12.86 14.42 -2.90
C ASN A 27 13.12 13.60 -4.15
N ASN A 28 12.11 13.39 -4.97
CA ASN A 28 12.17 12.58 -6.20
C ASN A 28 11.02 12.97 -7.14
N ALA A 29 10.86 12.27 -8.27
CA ALA A 29 9.84 12.61 -9.26
C ALA A 29 8.39 12.62 -8.73
N GLY A 30 8.11 11.95 -7.61
CA GLY A 30 6.80 11.92 -6.95
C GLY A 30 6.64 12.88 -5.77
N HIS A 31 7.74 13.35 -5.17
CA HIS A 31 7.76 14.08 -3.90
C HIS A 31 8.75 15.25 -3.95
N ASP A 32 8.30 16.44 -3.53
CA ASP A 32 9.14 17.63 -3.42
C ASP A 32 9.39 17.95 -1.95
N HIS A 33 10.55 17.51 -1.44
CA HIS A 33 10.97 17.71 -0.05
C HIS A 33 9.88 17.35 0.99
N GLU A 34 9.13 16.26 0.74
CA GLU A 34 8.01 15.82 1.58
C GLU A 34 8.52 14.88 2.68
N PRO A 35 8.25 15.13 3.98
CA PRO A 35 8.51 14.16 5.02
C PRO A 35 7.66 12.90 4.83
N VAL A 36 8.26 11.71 4.96
CA VAL A 36 7.54 10.43 4.79
C VAL A 36 6.37 10.30 5.77
N TYR A 37 6.49 10.87 6.97
CA TYR A 37 5.39 10.91 7.93
C TYR A 37 4.17 11.64 7.35
N ASP A 38 4.37 12.84 6.79
CA ASP A 38 3.30 13.66 6.24
C ASP A 38 2.69 12.99 5.00
N HIS A 39 3.54 12.38 4.16
CA HIS A 39 3.11 11.54 3.06
C HIS A 39 2.18 10.41 3.54
N SER A 40 2.59 9.65 4.55
CA SER A 40 1.81 8.53 5.11
C SER A 40 0.45 8.99 5.68
N ILE A 41 0.40 10.15 6.34
CA ILE A 41 -0.84 10.74 6.83
C ILE A 41 -1.75 11.15 5.67
N LYS A 42 -1.20 11.81 4.65
CA LYS A 42 -1.93 12.19 3.44
C LYS A 42 -2.52 10.96 2.73
N THR A 43 -1.73 9.90 2.59
CA THR A 43 -2.13 8.62 1.98
C THR A 43 -3.26 7.94 2.76
N PHE A 44 -3.22 7.96 4.10
CA PHE A 44 -4.35 7.52 4.95
C PHE A 44 -5.63 8.33 4.70
N GLU A 45 -5.55 9.66 4.63
CA GLU A 45 -6.73 10.51 4.37
C GLU A 45 -7.31 10.29 2.96
N ILE A 46 -6.44 10.06 1.97
CA ILE A 46 -6.86 9.68 0.62
C ILE A 46 -7.58 8.33 0.66
N ALA A 47 -7.04 7.33 1.35
CA ALA A 47 -7.67 6.02 1.52
C ALA A 47 -9.06 6.15 2.20
N ASN A 48 -9.20 7.01 3.22
CA ASN A 48 -10.48 7.30 3.87
C ASN A 48 -11.54 7.83 2.90
N ARG A 49 -11.14 8.60 1.90
CA ARG A 49 -12.04 9.09 0.86
C ARG A 49 -12.31 8.02 -0.20
N LEU A 50 -11.26 7.38 -0.71
CA LEU A 50 -11.35 6.42 -1.82
C LEU A 50 -12.14 5.16 -1.44
N VAL A 51 -12.15 4.75 -0.17
CA VAL A 51 -12.90 3.55 0.26
C VAL A 51 -14.41 3.67 0.04
N LYS A 52 -14.93 4.90 -0.17
CA LYS A 52 -16.33 5.11 -0.58
C LYS A 52 -16.60 4.54 -1.97
N GLY A 53 -15.56 4.39 -2.80
CA GLY A 53 -15.62 3.83 -4.15
C GLY A 53 -16.30 4.76 -5.15
N ASP A 54 -16.35 6.07 -4.92
CA ASP A 54 -17.05 7.03 -5.79
C ASP A 54 -16.44 7.13 -7.20
N PHE A 55 -15.20 6.66 -7.36
CA PHE A 55 -14.50 6.56 -8.65
C PHE A 55 -14.89 5.32 -9.47
N ILE A 56 -15.68 4.40 -8.89
CA ILE A 56 -16.17 3.19 -9.55
C ILE A 56 -17.58 3.47 -10.06
N LEU A 57 -17.69 3.74 -11.36
CA LEU A 57 -18.91 4.13 -12.06
C LEU A 57 -19.69 2.91 -12.59
N ASN A 58 -19.01 1.81 -12.91
CA ASN A 58 -19.64 0.56 -13.30
C ASN A 58 -20.37 -0.05 -12.09
N ALA A 59 -21.68 -0.25 -12.22
CA ALA A 59 -22.53 -0.70 -11.11
C ALA A 59 -22.20 -2.12 -10.61
N GLU A 60 -21.84 -3.03 -11.51
CA GLU A 60 -21.45 -4.39 -11.14
C GLU A 60 -20.14 -4.39 -10.37
N ALA A 61 -19.12 -3.72 -10.91
CA ALA A 61 -17.82 -3.52 -10.26
C ALA A 61 -17.96 -2.83 -8.89
N LYS A 62 -18.82 -1.81 -8.79
CA LYS A 62 -19.13 -1.11 -7.54
C LYS A 62 -19.70 -2.06 -6.49
N ASN A 63 -20.70 -2.87 -6.86
CA ASN A 63 -21.28 -3.86 -5.95
C ASN A 63 -20.24 -4.89 -5.50
N MET A 64 -19.36 -5.34 -6.40
CA MET A 64 -18.28 -6.27 -6.07
C MET A 64 -17.25 -5.63 -5.12
N PHE A 65 -16.86 -4.38 -5.35
CA PHE A 65 -15.99 -3.63 -4.44
C PHE A 65 -16.61 -3.47 -3.06
N GLU A 66 -17.87 -3.06 -2.98
CA GLU A 66 -18.58 -2.90 -1.71
C GLU A 66 -18.70 -4.21 -0.93
N SER A 67 -18.93 -5.32 -1.64
CA SER A 67 -18.90 -6.66 -1.05
C SER A 67 -17.50 -7.01 -0.56
N TYR A 68 -16.47 -6.73 -1.36
CA TYR A 68 -15.07 -6.99 -1.05
C TYR A 68 -14.62 -6.29 0.23
N ILE A 69 -14.86 -4.99 0.37
CA ILE A 69 -14.38 -4.21 1.52
C ILE A 69 -15.11 -4.55 2.84
N ARG A 70 -16.26 -5.24 2.75
CA ARG A 70 -17.02 -5.74 3.92
C ARG A 70 -16.52 -7.10 4.41
N GLN A 71 -15.71 -7.81 3.63
CA GLN A 71 -15.07 -9.04 4.07
C GLN A 71 -14.16 -8.77 5.27
N GLU A 72 -13.90 -9.82 6.06
CA GLU A 72 -13.09 -9.74 7.26
C GLU A 72 -11.82 -10.58 7.14
N VAL A 73 -10.75 -10.09 7.76
CA VAL A 73 -9.53 -10.84 8.06
C VAL A 73 -9.33 -10.76 9.57
N GLY A 74 -9.29 -11.90 10.26
CA GLY A 74 -9.23 -11.95 11.72
C GLY A 74 -10.24 -11.09 12.47
N GLY A 75 -11.48 -11.02 11.97
CA GLY A 75 -12.56 -10.23 12.57
C GLY A 75 -12.46 -8.71 12.34
N ILE A 76 -11.58 -8.26 11.44
CA ILE A 76 -11.44 -6.85 11.05
C ILE A 76 -11.83 -6.70 9.58
N LYS A 77 -12.69 -5.71 9.29
CA LYS A 77 -13.14 -5.44 7.93
C LYS A 77 -11.99 -4.96 7.06
N LYS A 78 -11.94 -5.45 5.82
CA LYS A 78 -10.96 -4.99 4.83
C LYS A 78 -10.98 -3.49 4.62
N LEU A 79 -12.15 -2.83 4.70
CA LEU A 79 -12.24 -1.37 4.61
C LEU A 79 -11.36 -0.65 5.65
N ASP A 80 -11.24 -1.19 6.86
CA ASP A 80 -10.42 -0.62 7.92
C ASP A 80 -8.95 -0.98 7.70
N LEU A 81 -8.68 -2.20 7.23
CA LEU A 81 -7.33 -2.65 6.88
C LEU A 81 -6.74 -1.88 5.70
N PHE A 82 -7.55 -1.45 4.72
CA PHE A 82 -7.13 -0.61 3.60
C PHE A 82 -6.55 0.70 4.12
N LYS A 83 -7.31 1.39 4.96
CA LYS A 83 -6.91 2.65 5.57
C LYS A 83 -5.70 2.46 6.47
N PHE A 84 -5.76 1.46 7.34
CA PHE A 84 -4.67 1.20 8.28
C PHE A 84 -3.36 0.87 7.55
N THR A 85 -3.41 0.06 6.50
CA THR A 85 -2.23 -0.27 5.68
C THR A 85 -1.72 0.97 4.96
N ALA A 86 -2.59 1.82 4.43
CA ALA A 86 -2.20 3.08 3.78
C ALA A 86 -1.41 4.00 4.74
N LEU A 87 -1.75 4.00 6.04
CA LEU A 87 -1.01 4.76 7.04
C LEU A 87 0.42 4.25 7.27
N ILE A 88 0.66 2.94 7.18
CA ILE A 88 1.94 2.32 7.55
C ILE A 88 2.70 1.70 6.38
N HIS A 89 2.24 1.89 5.14
CA HIS A 89 2.82 1.24 3.96
C HIS A 89 4.33 1.50 3.80
N ASP A 90 4.76 2.70 4.19
CA ASP A 90 6.13 3.18 4.05
C ASP A 90 7.01 2.97 5.28
N ILE A 91 6.54 2.24 6.29
CA ILE A 91 7.24 2.13 7.57
C ILE A 91 8.64 1.53 7.46
N GLY A 92 8.92 0.75 6.42
CA GLY A 92 10.25 0.20 6.15
C GLY A 92 11.34 1.25 5.93
N LYS A 93 10.98 2.50 5.59
CA LYS A 93 11.95 3.59 5.40
C LYS A 93 12.70 3.94 6.70
N VAL A 94 12.18 3.57 7.89
CA VAL A 94 12.88 3.83 9.18
C VAL A 94 14.07 2.91 9.46
N ILE A 95 14.28 1.90 8.60
CA ILE A 95 15.25 0.85 8.86
C ILE A 95 16.69 1.36 8.73
N VAL A 96 17.50 0.95 9.70
CA VAL A 96 18.95 1.20 9.74
C VAL A 96 19.64 -0.12 9.99
N PHE A 97 20.62 -0.44 9.15
CA PHE A 97 21.43 -1.65 9.21
C PHE A 97 22.73 -1.39 9.98
N ASP A 98 23.24 -2.44 10.61
CA ASP A 98 24.62 -2.51 11.07
C ASP A 98 25.44 -3.27 10.02
N ASP A 99 26.39 -2.58 9.39
CA ASP A 99 27.31 -3.15 8.40
C ASP A 99 28.73 -3.01 8.93
N GLY A 100 29.19 -4.02 9.68
CA GLY A 100 30.53 -4.05 10.27
C GLY A 100 30.78 -2.91 11.27
N GLY A 101 29.80 -2.59 12.10
CA GLY A 101 29.87 -1.50 13.09
C GLY A 101 29.50 -0.13 12.52
N LYS A 102 29.25 -0.01 11.22
CA LYS A 102 28.75 1.22 10.59
C LYS A 102 27.24 1.16 10.45
N LYS A 103 26.56 2.16 11.00
CA LYS A 103 25.11 2.31 10.80
C LYS A 103 24.83 2.86 9.41
N ARG A 104 24.01 2.16 8.63
CA ARG A 104 23.58 2.57 7.28
C ARG A 104 22.07 2.65 7.20
N SER A 105 21.54 3.79 6.78
CA SER A 105 20.12 3.96 6.50
C SER A 105 19.73 3.16 5.25
N LEU A 106 18.50 2.66 5.21
CA LEU A 106 17.91 2.16 3.96
C LEU A 106 17.73 3.28 2.93
N ASN A 107 17.52 4.52 3.40
CA ASN A 107 17.37 5.69 2.55
C ASN A 107 18.74 6.13 2.01
N ILE A 108 18.80 6.32 0.70
CA ILE A 108 19.98 6.75 -0.05
C ILE A 108 19.66 8.11 -0.67
N THR A 109 20.48 9.11 -0.34
CA THR A 109 20.41 10.44 -0.96
C THR A 109 21.60 10.61 -1.90
N SER A 110 21.35 10.81 -3.19
CA SER A 110 22.38 11.06 -4.18
C SER A 110 22.92 12.49 -4.11
N SER A 111 24.01 12.77 -4.82
CA SER A 111 24.70 14.07 -4.81
C SER A 111 23.86 15.24 -5.34
N ASP A 112 22.86 14.95 -6.19
CA ASP A 112 21.88 15.90 -6.71
C ASP A 112 20.67 16.09 -5.77
N GLY A 113 20.69 15.47 -4.58
CA GLY A 113 19.68 15.63 -3.55
C GLY A 113 18.45 14.72 -3.71
N ILE A 114 18.46 13.77 -4.66
CA ILE A 114 17.37 12.81 -4.82
C ILE A 114 17.45 11.76 -3.71
N THR A 115 16.32 11.51 -3.02
CA THR A 115 16.24 10.48 -1.98
C THR A 115 15.40 9.29 -2.45
N SER A 116 15.94 8.09 -2.27
CA SER A 116 15.32 6.81 -2.60
C SER A 116 15.43 5.82 -1.43
N SER A 117 14.46 4.91 -1.32
CA SER A 117 14.41 3.90 -0.27
C SER A 117 14.22 2.52 -0.88
N PRO A 118 15.29 1.93 -1.47
CA PRO A 118 15.19 0.64 -2.14
C PRO A 118 14.63 -0.42 -1.20
N GLN A 119 13.74 -1.29 -1.69
CA GLN A 119 13.20 -2.42 -0.93
C GLN A 119 12.51 -2.06 0.40
N HIS A 120 12.04 -0.82 0.57
CA HIS A 120 11.35 -0.42 1.81
C HIS A 120 10.04 -1.19 2.04
N GLY A 121 9.32 -1.61 0.98
CA GLY A 121 8.17 -2.50 1.12
C GLY A 121 8.54 -3.85 1.76
N TYR A 122 9.62 -4.49 1.30
CA TYR A 122 10.13 -5.72 1.91
C TYR A 122 10.49 -5.51 3.38
N TRP A 123 11.33 -4.52 3.70
CA TRP A 123 11.75 -4.31 5.08
C TRP A 123 10.63 -3.82 6.00
N GLY A 124 9.69 -3.04 5.46
CA GLY A 124 8.48 -2.61 6.15
C GLY A 124 7.62 -3.79 6.57
N SER A 125 7.43 -4.76 5.67
CA SER A 125 6.73 -6.02 5.99
C SER A 125 7.36 -6.78 7.15
N ARG A 126 8.67 -6.66 7.40
CA ARG A 126 9.35 -7.39 8.49
C ARG A 126 9.16 -6.75 9.86
N ILE A 127 8.69 -5.50 9.92
CA ILE A 127 8.56 -4.76 11.17
C ILE A 127 7.12 -4.42 11.57
N VAL A 128 6.12 -4.78 10.75
CA VAL A 128 4.70 -4.52 11.03
C VAL A 128 4.32 -5.01 12.43
N LYS A 129 4.68 -6.25 12.79
CA LYS A 129 4.43 -6.79 14.14
C LYS A 129 4.96 -5.91 15.26
N ASN A 130 6.13 -5.30 15.09
CA ASN A 130 6.74 -4.45 16.11
C ASN A 130 6.00 -3.11 16.20
N ILE A 131 5.68 -2.51 15.05
CA ILE A 131 4.99 -1.23 14.93
C ILE A 131 3.56 -1.31 15.48
N THR A 132 2.89 -2.44 15.25
CA THR A 132 1.49 -2.66 15.62
C THR A 132 1.29 -3.33 16.98
N LYS A 133 2.38 -3.55 17.75
CA LYS A 133 2.33 -4.29 19.02
C LYS A 133 1.30 -3.71 20.01
N GLU A 134 1.22 -2.39 20.12
CA GLU A 134 0.31 -1.69 21.04
C GLU A 134 -1.15 -1.64 20.54
N VAL A 135 -1.37 -1.94 19.26
CA VAL A 135 -2.71 -2.07 18.66
C VAL A 135 -3.34 -3.42 19.02
N GLY A 136 -2.53 -4.46 19.27
CA GLY A 136 -3.02 -5.77 19.67
C GLY A 136 -3.73 -6.53 18.54
N LEU A 137 -3.25 -6.39 17.30
CA LEU A 137 -3.81 -7.07 16.13
C LEU A 137 -3.63 -8.60 16.20
N PRO A 138 -4.61 -9.39 15.74
CA PRO A 138 -4.44 -10.84 15.54
C PRO A 138 -3.30 -11.16 14.58
N TYR A 139 -2.66 -12.31 14.76
CA TYR A 139 -1.53 -12.75 13.91
C TYR A 139 -1.90 -12.80 12.42
N GLU A 140 -3.08 -13.31 12.09
CA GLU A 140 -3.57 -13.37 10.70
C GLU A 140 -3.72 -11.99 10.07
N VAL A 141 -4.13 -10.98 10.83
CA VAL A 141 -4.24 -9.59 10.37
C VAL A 141 -2.85 -9.01 10.13
N ILE A 142 -1.92 -9.24 11.06
CA ILE A 142 -0.53 -8.80 10.91
C ILE A 142 0.04 -9.42 9.64
N SER A 143 -0.06 -10.74 9.46
CA SER A 143 0.46 -11.42 8.27
C SER A 143 -0.17 -10.92 6.96
N TYR A 144 -1.47 -10.62 6.98
CA TYR A 144 -2.14 -10.02 5.84
C TYR A 144 -1.57 -8.63 5.51
N ILE A 145 -1.43 -7.74 6.50
CA ILE A 145 -0.86 -6.40 6.31
C ILE A 145 0.59 -6.49 5.81
N GLU A 146 1.40 -7.39 6.39
CA GLU A 146 2.78 -7.64 5.96
C GLU A 146 2.85 -7.97 4.47
N ASN A 147 1.95 -8.83 3.98
CA ASN A 147 1.91 -9.17 2.55
C ASN A 147 1.49 -8.00 1.66
N VAL A 148 0.49 -7.21 2.07
CA VAL A 148 0.07 -6.02 1.30
C VAL A 148 1.22 -5.01 1.22
N ILE A 149 1.90 -4.73 2.33
CA ILE A 149 3.06 -3.81 2.37
C ILE A 149 4.23 -4.35 1.54
N ARG A 150 4.53 -5.64 1.62
CA ARG A 150 5.60 -6.25 0.81
C ARG A 150 5.38 -6.04 -0.68
N LEU A 151 4.13 -6.12 -1.12
CA LEU A 151 3.74 -6.12 -2.53
C LEU A 151 3.31 -4.75 -3.07
N HIS A 152 3.24 -3.70 -2.23
CA HIS A 152 2.54 -2.46 -2.60
C HIS A 152 3.11 -1.73 -3.84
N LEU A 153 4.38 -1.93 -4.18
CA LEU A 153 5.02 -1.39 -5.40
C LEU A 153 5.32 -2.44 -6.48
N ALA A 154 4.94 -3.71 -6.28
CA ALA A 154 5.36 -4.80 -7.17
C ALA A 154 4.82 -4.66 -8.61
N THR A 155 3.70 -3.96 -8.80
CA THR A 155 3.08 -3.78 -10.12
C THR A 155 3.46 -2.46 -10.80
N ILE A 156 3.82 -1.42 -10.05
CA ILE A 156 4.07 -0.11 -10.67
C ILE A 156 5.29 -0.15 -11.58
N GLU A 157 6.39 -0.75 -11.12
CA GLU A 157 7.65 -0.82 -11.88
C GLU A 157 7.44 -1.44 -13.27
N HIS A 158 6.59 -2.46 -13.35
CA HIS A 158 6.26 -3.12 -14.61
C HIS A 158 5.39 -2.23 -15.52
N TRP A 159 4.37 -1.56 -14.97
CA TRP A 159 3.50 -0.66 -15.73
C TRP A 159 4.23 0.62 -16.19
N GLU A 160 5.31 1.03 -15.53
CA GLU A 160 6.11 2.17 -16.00
C GLU A 160 6.94 1.82 -17.24
N THR A 161 7.26 0.54 -17.45
CA THR A 161 8.15 0.09 -18.53
C THR A 161 7.41 -0.52 -19.73
N GLU A 162 6.18 -1.00 -19.56
CA GLU A 162 5.42 -1.65 -20.63
C GLU A 162 4.33 -0.75 -21.22
N HIS A 163 4.59 -0.17 -22.39
CA HIS A 163 3.76 0.88 -22.97
C HIS A 163 2.48 0.42 -23.70
N ASN A 164 2.16 -0.88 -23.76
CA ASN A 164 1.11 -1.40 -24.65
C ASN A 164 0.16 -2.46 -24.05
N MET A 165 0.16 -2.67 -22.73
CA MET A 165 -0.78 -3.63 -22.13
C MET A 165 -2.21 -3.08 -22.12
N SER A 166 -3.17 -3.91 -22.53
CA SER A 166 -4.60 -3.66 -22.33
C SER A 166 -4.97 -3.75 -20.84
N VAL A 167 -6.11 -3.17 -20.46
CA VAL A 167 -6.61 -3.23 -19.07
C VAL A 167 -6.79 -4.67 -18.59
N ASP A 168 -7.26 -5.58 -19.45
CA ASP A 168 -7.44 -6.99 -19.09
C ASP A 168 -6.09 -7.71 -18.85
N GLU A 169 -5.06 -7.40 -19.65
CA GLU A 169 -3.70 -7.91 -19.44
C GLU A 169 -3.11 -7.37 -18.13
N ILE A 170 -3.33 -6.10 -17.83
CA ILE A 170 -2.90 -5.48 -16.56
C ILE A 170 -3.59 -6.15 -15.37
N ILE A 171 -4.91 -6.41 -15.46
CA ILE A 171 -5.66 -7.12 -14.43
C ILE A 171 -5.10 -8.53 -14.24
N TRP A 172 -4.86 -9.26 -15.32
CA TRP A 172 -4.31 -10.61 -15.27
C TRP A 172 -2.92 -10.64 -14.62
N ASP A 173 -2.01 -9.78 -15.06
CA ASP A 173 -0.66 -9.65 -14.50
C ASP A 173 -0.70 -9.31 -13.01
N SER A 174 -1.54 -8.35 -12.63
CA SER A 174 -1.73 -7.94 -11.24
C SER A 174 -2.18 -9.10 -10.36
N LYS A 175 -3.16 -9.89 -10.82
CA LYS A 175 -3.66 -11.03 -10.05
C LYS A 175 -2.59 -12.09 -9.80
N ILE A 176 -1.74 -12.35 -10.79
CA ILE A 176 -0.65 -13.32 -10.66
C ILE A 176 0.42 -12.79 -9.70
N LYS A 177 0.92 -11.57 -9.93
CA LYS A 177 2.04 -10.99 -9.16
C LYS A 177 1.66 -10.67 -7.72
N LEU A 178 0.40 -10.32 -7.48
CA LEU A 178 -0.06 -9.85 -6.17
C LEU A 178 -0.70 -10.95 -5.33
N GLU A 179 -0.52 -12.23 -5.68
CA GLU A 179 -0.88 -13.37 -4.82
C GLU A 179 -2.35 -13.34 -4.32
N ASN A 180 -3.30 -12.96 -5.19
CA ASN A 180 -4.72 -12.69 -4.86
C ASN A 180 -5.01 -11.51 -3.90
N LEU A 181 -4.01 -10.70 -3.55
CA LEU A 181 -4.15 -9.43 -2.82
C LEU A 181 -4.24 -8.22 -3.76
N HIS A 182 -4.55 -8.44 -5.05
CA HIS A 182 -4.50 -7.43 -6.09
C HIS A 182 -5.43 -6.24 -5.83
N VAL A 183 -6.61 -6.47 -5.24
CA VAL A 183 -7.54 -5.38 -4.89
C VAL A 183 -6.95 -4.51 -3.77
N ASP A 184 -6.41 -5.14 -2.73
CA ASP A 184 -5.89 -4.49 -1.53
C ASP A 184 -4.61 -3.70 -1.85
N VAL A 185 -3.71 -4.32 -2.61
CA VAL A 185 -2.45 -3.71 -3.05
C VAL A 185 -2.71 -2.57 -4.01
N LEU A 186 -3.52 -2.75 -5.06
CA LEU A 186 -3.78 -1.66 -6.01
C LEU A 186 -4.59 -0.53 -5.40
N PHE A 187 -5.44 -0.80 -4.40
CA PHE A 187 -6.11 0.26 -3.65
C PHE A 187 -5.12 1.11 -2.84
N ASN A 188 -4.18 0.46 -2.15
CA ASN A 188 -3.13 1.16 -1.40
C ASN A 188 -2.21 1.95 -2.35
N LEU A 189 -1.81 1.35 -3.48
CA LEU A 189 -1.04 2.01 -4.52
C LEU A 189 -1.78 3.22 -5.10
N TYR A 190 -3.08 3.09 -5.36
CA TYR A 190 -3.87 4.23 -5.84
C TYR A 190 -3.91 5.35 -4.79
N SER A 191 -4.04 5.00 -3.51
CA SER A 191 -4.07 5.97 -2.41
C SER A 191 -2.75 6.74 -2.26
N ASP A 192 -1.62 6.03 -2.33
CA ASP A 192 -0.26 6.60 -2.29
C ASP A 192 -0.03 7.59 -3.44
N LEU A 193 -0.33 7.14 -4.67
CA LEU A 193 0.01 7.90 -5.87
C LEU A 193 -0.99 9.00 -6.23
N TYR A 194 -2.18 9.01 -5.62
CA TYR A 194 -3.31 9.87 -6.01
C TYR A 194 -2.95 11.35 -6.21
N SER A 195 -2.07 11.88 -5.35
CA SER A 195 -1.64 13.28 -5.35
C SER A 195 -0.36 13.55 -6.14
N GLN A 196 0.32 12.50 -6.61
CA GLN A 196 1.59 12.63 -7.32
C GLN A 196 1.32 13.02 -8.78
N SER A 197 1.98 14.07 -9.27
CA SER A 197 1.83 14.57 -10.64
C SER A 197 2.17 13.51 -11.69
N ARG A 198 3.23 12.73 -11.46
CA ARG A 198 3.66 11.61 -12.32
C ARG A 198 2.60 10.52 -12.49
N PHE A 199 1.66 10.40 -11.57
CA PHE A 199 0.61 9.39 -11.62
C PHE A 199 -0.62 9.84 -12.42
N LYS A 200 -0.81 11.15 -12.65
CA LYS A 200 -2.00 11.65 -13.38
C LYS A 200 -2.24 10.99 -14.75
N PRO A 201 -1.22 10.71 -15.58
CA PRO A 201 -1.42 9.95 -16.81
C PRO A 201 -1.93 8.50 -16.58
N LYS A 202 -1.60 7.90 -15.43
CA LYS A 202 -1.92 6.50 -15.06
C LYS A 202 -3.19 6.37 -14.24
N GLU A 203 -3.69 7.46 -13.66
CA GLU A 203 -4.93 7.49 -12.88
C GLU A 203 -6.12 6.94 -13.69
N LYS A 204 -6.19 7.25 -14.99
CA LYS A 204 -7.23 6.73 -15.88
C LYS A 204 -7.22 5.20 -15.93
N ILE A 205 -6.04 4.58 -16.09
CA ILE A 205 -5.89 3.12 -16.14
C ILE A 205 -6.29 2.50 -14.79
N MET A 206 -5.87 3.11 -13.67
CA MET A 206 -6.27 2.65 -12.34
C MET A 206 -7.80 2.66 -12.18
N ILE A 207 -8.46 3.74 -12.60
CA ILE A 207 -9.92 3.83 -12.58
C ILE A 207 -10.55 2.77 -13.49
N GLU A 208 -10.02 2.55 -14.69
CA GLU A 208 -10.51 1.51 -15.61
C GLU A 208 -10.40 0.10 -15.01
N ILE A 209 -9.30 -0.21 -14.31
CA ILE A 209 -9.11 -1.48 -13.59
C ILE A 209 -10.21 -1.67 -12.54
N PHE A 210 -10.42 -0.68 -11.67
CA PHE A 210 -11.44 -0.77 -10.62
C PHE A 210 -12.88 -0.77 -11.17
N ASN A 211 -13.10 -0.24 -12.38
CA ASN A 211 -14.38 -0.30 -13.08
C ASN A 211 -14.63 -1.63 -13.82
N ASN A 212 -13.66 -2.54 -13.86
CA ASN A 212 -13.79 -3.83 -14.52
C ASN A 212 -14.25 -4.90 -13.51
N PRO A 213 -15.45 -5.51 -13.67
CA PRO A 213 -15.93 -6.56 -12.75
C PRO A 213 -14.98 -7.75 -12.63
N ASN A 214 -14.25 -8.11 -13.70
CA ASN A 214 -13.30 -9.20 -13.66
C ASN A 214 -12.17 -8.95 -12.66
N PHE A 215 -11.85 -7.71 -12.34
CA PHE A 215 -10.84 -7.37 -11.36
C PHE A 215 -11.11 -8.03 -9.99
N TYR A 216 -12.37 -8.15 -9.58
CA TYR A 216 -12.73 -8.65 -8.25
C TYR A 216 -12.80 -10.18 -8.15
N ASN A 217 -12.72 -10.88 -9.28
CA ASN A 217 -12.77 -12.35 -9.30
C ASN A 217 -11.43 -12.94 -8.82
N PRO A 218 -11.40 -13.76 -7.76
CA PRO A 218 -10.16 -14.38 -7.29
C PRO A 218 -9.63 -15.38 -8.32
N LEU A 219 -8.30 -15.52 -8.39
CA LEU A 219 -7.70 -16.59 -9.19
C LEU A 219 -8.01 -17.94 -8.55
N LYS A 220 -8.42 -18.88 -9.40
CA LYS A 220 -8.48 -20.30 -9.08
C LYS A 220 -7.41 -20.97 -9.92
N TYR A 221 -6.57 -21.78 -9.29
CA TYR A 221 -5.58 -22.58 -10.00
C TYR A 221 -5.88 -24.07 -9.80
N SER A 222 -5.53 -24.84 -10.82
CA SER A 222 -5.53 -26.30 -10.79
C SER A 222 -4.26 -26.77 -11.47
N ILE A 223 -3.64 -27.82 -10.96
CA ILE A 223 -2.57 -28.51 -11.68
C ILE A 223 -3.27 -29.43 -12.66
N THR A 224 -3.05 -29.23 -13.96
CA THR A 224 -3.52 -30.17 -14.99
C THR A 224 -2.59 -31.37 -15.01
N ASP A 225 -3.17 -32.56 -15.19
CA ASP A 225 -2.41 -33.79 -15.40
C ASP A 225 -1.56 -33.76 -16.67
#